data_AF-A0A5B6YI37-F1
#
_entry.id   AF-A0A5B6YI37-F1
#
_cell.length_a   1.000
_cell.length_b   1.000
_cell.length_c   1.000
_cell.angle_alpha   90.00
_cell.angle_beta   90.00
_cell.angle_gamma   90.00
#
_symmetry.space_group_name_H-M   'P 1'
#
loop_
_entity.id
_entity.type
_entity.pdbx_description
1 polymer ?
#
loop_
_entity_poly.entity_id
_entity_poly.type
_entity_poly.pdbx_seq_one_letter_code
_entity_poly.pdbx_strand_id
1 'polypeptide(L)'
;MVGHGTIEVAKTVLEVADVAWTAMECCHHHRHDEHVAAGEHNNTEEEEEELESLRSENRRLRNLLEQNLKLLQNISESPCLLQDCPPDLYNRLVATIDSKKFLTQLKSLHHESVDGTGCKFPFKEASGSFVSSFH
;
A
#
# COMPACT_ATOMS: atom_id res chain seq x y z
N MET A 1 -2.05 15.72 34.36
CA MET A 1 -2.92 16.60 33.54
C MET A 1 -2.35 16.68 32.11
N VAL A 2 -2.45 15.63 31.30
CA VAL A 2 -2.03 15.65 29.88
C VAL A 2 -2.97 14.71 29.10
N GLY A 3 -4.13 15.22 28.70
CA GLY A 3 -5.14 14.41 28.00
C GLY A 3 -6.51 15.05 27.89
N HIS A 4 -6.82 16.02 28.75
CA HIS A 4 -8.07 16.78 28.67
C HIS A 4 -8.10 17.73 27.45
N GLY A 5 -6.99 18.42 27.18
CA GLY A 5 -6.91 19.38 26.07
C GLY A 5 -7.04 18.75 24.68
N THR A 6 -6.54 17.53 24.49
CA THR A 6 -6.65 16.83 23.19
C THR A 6 -8.06 16.35 22.89
N ILE A 7 -8.82 16.00 23.93
CA ILE A 7 -10.23 15.56 23.81
C ILE A 7 -11.13 16.76 23.49
N GLU A 8 -10.89 17.91 24.12
CA GLU A 8 -11.63 19.15 23.82
C GLU A 8 -11.35 19.64 22.40
N VAL A 9 -10.08 19.61 21.96
CA VAL A 9 -9.73 19.94 20.56
C VAL A 9 -10.43 18.98 19.59
N ALA A 10 -10.39 17.67 19.83
CA ALA A 10 -11.08 16.69 18.96
C ALA A 10 -12.59 16.94 18.89
N LYS A 11 -13.22 17.31 20.02
CA LYS A 11 -14.65 17.67 20.06
C LYS A 11 -14.96 18.88 19.20
N THR A 12 -14.16 19.95 19.33
CA THR A 12 -14.36 21.17 18.52
C THR A 12 -14.13 20.93 17.03
N VAL A 13 -13.17 20.09 16.65
CA VAL A 13 -12.95 19.73 15.24
C VAL A 13 -14.17 18.99 14.67
N LEU A 14 -14.77 18.08 15.44
CA LEU A 14 -16.00 17.39 15.03
C LEU A 14 -17.18 18.36 14.89
N GLU A 15 -17.36 19.28 15.84
CA GLU A 15 -18.42 20.30 15.78
C GLU A 15 -18.22 21.25 14.58
N VAL A 16 -17.00 21.68 14.28
CA VAL A 16 -16.70 22.51 13.10
C VAL A 16 -16.90 21.73 11.80
N ALA A 17 -16.55 20.45 11.76
CA ALA A 17 -16.78 19.61 10.60
C ALA A 17 -18.29 19.42 10.31
N ASP A 18 -19.11 19.27 11.35
CA ASP A 18 -20.56 19.12 11.23
C ASP A 18 -21.24 20.42 10.73
N VAL A 19 -20.79 21.57 11.24
CA VAL A 19 -21.25 22.89 10.76
C VAL A 19 -20.80 23.13 9.32
N ALA A 20 -19.55 22.80 8.97
CA ALA A 20 -19.03 22.93 7.61
C ALA A 20 -19.77 22.01 6.63
N TRP A 21 -20.09 20.78 7.05
CA TRP A 21 -20.90 19.83 6.27
C TRP A 21 -22.31 20.37 6.05
N THR A 22 -22.97 20.82 7.12
CA THR A 22 -24.32 21.40 7.05
C THR A 22 -24.35 22.64 6.14
N ALA A 23 -23.34 23.52 6.24
CA ALA A 23 -23.24 24.69 5.38
C ALA A 23 -22.99 24.30 3.91
N MET A 24 -22.13 23.30 3.66
CA MET A 24 -21.89 22.76 2.32
C MET A 24 -23.18 22.18 1.72
N GLU A 25 -23.95 21.44 2.50
CA GLU A 25 -25.21 20.83 2.08
C GLU A 25 -26.27 21.91 1.77
N CYS A 26 -26.39 22.95 2.61
CA CYS A 26 -27.25 24.10 2.31
C CYS A 26 -26.81 24.84 1.03
N CYS A 27 -25.50 25.03 0.80
CA CYS A 27 -24.99 25.62 -0.43
C CYS A 27 -25.26 24.71 -1.64
N HIS A 28 -25.19 23.39 -1.48
CA HIS A 28 -25.46 22.44 -2.55
C HIS A 28 -26.92 22.44 -2.98
N HIS A 29 -27.86 22.59 -2.03
CA HIS A 29 -29.29 22.70 -2.32
C HIS A 29 -29.61 24.02 -3.05
N HIS A 30 -29.02 25.14 -2.65
CA HIS A 30 -29.18 26.42 -3.37
C HIS A 30 -28.60 26.38 -4.79
N ARG A 31 -27.46 25.72 -4.98
CA ARG A 31 -26.85 25.54 -6.30
C ARG A 31 -27.64 24.58 -7.18
N HIS A 32 -28.28 23.56 -6.60
CA HIS A 32 -29.18 22.68 -7.35
C HIS A 32 -30.43 23.40 -7.83
N ASP A 33 -31.06 24.23 -7.00
CA ASP A 33 -32.25 25.00 -7.41
C ASP A 33 -31.92 26.05 -8.49
N GLU A 34 -30.73 26.68 -8.44
CA GLU A 34 -30.27 27.61 -9.50
C GLU A 34 -29.84 26.87 -10.79
N HIS A 35 -29.20 25.70 -10.71
CA HIS A 35 -28.82 24.90 -11.89
C HIS A 35 -30.03 24.27 -12.59
N VAL A 36 -31.07 23.86 -11.84
CA VAL A 36 -32.32 23.35 -12.41
C VAL A 36 -33.07 24.45 -13.17
N ALA A 37 -32.96 25.72 -12.73
CA ALA A 37 -33.50 26.87 -13.45
C ALA A 37 -32.66 27.29 -14.68
N ALA A 38 -31.36 26.94 -14.72
CA ALA A 38 -30.43 27.34 -15.78
C ALA A 38 -30.14 26.26 -16.83
N GLY A 39 -30.73 25.07 -16.75
CA GLY A 39 -30.64 24.06 -17.82
C GLY A 39 -29.26 23.41 -17.98
N GLU A 40 -28.43 23.41 -16.94
CA GLU A 40 -27.18 22.65 -16.94
C GLU A 40 -27.42 21.23 -16.40
N HIS A 41 -28.07 20.40 -17.22
CA HIS A 41 -28.40 19.00 -16.92
C HIS A 41 -27.39 17.99 -17.51
N ASN A 42 -26.17 18.42 -17.86
CA ASN A 42 -25.24 17.59 -18.65
C ASN A 42 -24.01 17.07 -17.88
N ASN A 43 -23.79 17.44 -16.61
CA ASN A 43 -22.57 17.01 -15.88
C ASN A 43 -22.83 15.96 -14.79
N THR A 44 -24.07 15.77 -14.35
CA THR A 44 -24.37 14.91 -13.20
C THR A 44 -24.32 13.42 -13.54
N GLU A 45 -24.71 13.04 -14.76
CA GLU A 45 -24.71 11.63 -15.19
C GLU A 45 -23.29 11.11 -15.45
N GLU A 46 -22.42 11.93 -16.06
CA GLU A 46 -21.01 11.57 -16.28
C GLU A 46 -20.23 11.46 -14.96
N GLU A 47 -20.48 12.37 -14.02
CA GLU A 47 -19.91 12.31 -12.66
C GLU A 47 -20.40 11.08 -11.87
N GLU A 48 -21.67 10.70 -12.01
CA GLU A 48 -22.22 9.52 -11.36
C GLU A 48 -21.65 8.21 -11.96
N GLU A 49 -21.45 8.16 -13.27
CA GLU A 49 -20.79 7.04 -13.95
C GLU A 49 -19.32 6.89 -13.51
N GLU A 50 -18.58 8.00 -13.40
CA GLU A 50 -17.20 7.99 -12.90
C GLU A 50 -17.16 7.52 -11.43
N LEU A 51 -18.08 8.00 -10.59
CA LEU A 51 -18.17 7.57 -9.19
C LEU A 51 -18.49 6.09 -9.08
N GLU A 52 -19.39 5.55 -9.90
CA GLU A 52 -19.70 4.13 -9.88
C GLU A 52 -18.54 3.28 -10.41
N SER A 53 -17.82 3.76 -11.41
CA SER A 53 -16.56 3.16 -11.89
C SER A 53 -15.53 3.10 -10.76
N LEU A 54 -15.30 4.20 -10.05
CA LEU A 54 -14.38 4.26 -8.91
C LEU A 54 -14.82 3.33 -7.77
N ARG A 55 -16.11 3.25 -7.46
CA ARG A 55 -16.63 2.30 -6.46
C ARG A 55 -16.41 0.86 -6.90
N SER A 56 -16.64 0.55 -8.17
CA SER A 56 -16.43 -0.79 -8.73
C SER A 56 -14.97 -1.22 -8.65
N GLU A 57 -14.06 -0.30 -8.98
CA GLU A 57 -12.62 -0.52 -8.91
C GLU A 57 -12.16 -0.66 -7.47
N ASN A 58 -12.69 0.14 -6.54
CA ASN A 58 -12.39 0.01 -5.12
C ASN A 58 -12.82 -1.36 -4.57
N ARG A 59 -14.01 -1.85 -4.97
CA ARG A 59 -14.47 -3.21 -4.62
C ARG A 59 -13.52 -4.27 -5.18
N ARG A 60 -13.09 -4.14 -6.44
CA ARG A 60 -12.12 -5.05 -7.07
C ARG A 60 -10.79 -5.06 -6.33
N LEU A 61 -10.25 -3.90 -6.01
CA LEU A 61 -8.99 -3.73 -5.27
C LEU A 61 -9.06 -4.32 -3.86
N ARG A 62 -10.18 -4.12 -3.15
CA ARG A 62 -10.40 -4.72 -1.82
C ARG A 62 -10.42 -6.25 -1.90
N ASN A 63 -11.12 -6.82 -2.87
CA ASN A 63 -11.13 -8.28 -3.08
C ASN A 63 -9.72 -8.81 -3.41
N LEU A 64 -8.96 -8.09 -4.24
CA LEU A 64 -7.59 -8.48 -4.56
C LEU A 64 -6.67 -8.40 -3.34
N LEU A 65 -6.83 -7.38 -2.50
CA LEU A 65 -6.08 -7.25 -1.25
C LEU A 65 -6.39 -8.41 -0.30
N GLU A 66 -7.66 -8.77 -0.14
CA GLU A 66 -8.08 -9.90 0.69
C GLU A 66 -7.46 -11.22 0.20
N GLN A 67 -7.45 -11.45 -1.12
CA GLN A 67 -6.81 -12.62 -1.71
C GLN A 67 -5.30 -12.64 -1.46
N ASN A 68 -4.62 -11.51 -1.60
CA ASN A 68 -3.18 -11.40 -1.32
C ASN A 68 -2.86 -11.64 0.15
N LEU A 69 -3.66 -11.09 1.06
CA LEU A 69 -3.49 -11.33 2.50
C LEU A 69 -3.64 -12.81 2.84
N LYS A 70 -4.64 -13.48 2.27
CA LYS A 70 -4.81 -14.92 2.44
C LYS A 70 -3.63 -15.72 1.89
N LEU A 71 -3.09 -15.32 0.73
CA LEU A 71 -1.90 -15.96 0.17
C LEU A 71 -0.68 -15.79 1.09
N LEU A 72 -0.43 -14.58 1.58
CA LEU A 72 0.67 -14.29 2.50
C LEU A 72 0.53 -15.07 3.80
N GLN A 73 -0.68 -15.15 4.34
CA GLN A 73 -0.97 -15.96 5.52
C GLN A 73 -0.67 -17.44 5.26
N ASN A 74 -1.15 -18.00 4.14
CA ASN A 74 -0.86 -19.38 3.75
C ASN A 74 0.64 -19.64 3.60
N ILE A 75 1.41 -18.69 3.07
CA ILE A 75 2.87 -18.81 2.96
C ILE A 75 3.52 -18.77 4.34
N SER A 76 3.03 -17.92 5.24
CA SER A 76 3.55 -17.82 6.61
C SER A 76 3.22 -19.04 7.48
N GLU A 77 2.05 -19.64 7.27
CA GLU A 77 1.56 -20.83 7.98
C GLU A 77 2.03 -22.13 7.33
N SER A 78 2.42 -22.08 6.05
CA SER A 78 3.13 -23.17 5.40
C SER A 78 4.34 -23.49 6.30
N PRO A 79 4.59 -24.78 6.60
CA PRO A 79 5.77 -25.19 7.34
C PRO A 79 6.97 -24.63 6.61
N CYS A 80 7.51 -23.53 7.11
CA CYS A 80 8.75 -22.99 6.61
C CYS A 80 9.78 -24.10 6.82
N LEU A 81 10.77 -24.17 5.94
CA LEU A 81 11.91 -25.11 5.96
C LEU A 81 12.61 -25.26 7.33
N LEU A 82 12.26 -24.44 8.33
CA LEU A 82 12.59 -24.57 9.74
C LEU A 82 12.19 -25.90 10.39
N GLN A 83 11.03 -26.50 10.07
CA GLN A 83 10.68 -27.81 10.65
C GLN A 83 11.51 -28.96 10.05
N ASP A 84 11.98 -28.80 8.81
CA ASP A 84 12.84 -29.76 8.12
C ASP A 84 14.33 -29.37 8.14
N CYS A 85 14.72 -28.35 8.91
CA CYS A 85 16.10 -27.87 8.95
C CYS A 85 16.92 -28.72 9.94
N PRO A 86 17.96 -29.44 9.48
CA PRO A 86 18.83 -30.17 10.40
C PRO A 86 19.44 -29.21 11.43
N PRO A 87 19.47 -29.55 12.73
CA PRO A 87 19.97 -28.66 13.77
C PRO A 87 21.39 -28.12 13.51
N ASP A 88 22.26 -28.95 12.91
CA ASP A 88 23.61 -28.55 12.50
C ASP A 88 23.60 -27.42 11.45
N LEU A 89 22.72 -27.53 10.45
CA LEU A 89 22.59 -26.51 9.40
C LEU A 89 22.08 -25.20 9.99
N TYR A 90 21.06 -25.26 10.86
CA TYR A 90 20.53 -24.09 11.56
C TYR A 90 21.62 -23.40 12.39
N ASN A 91 22.34 -24.15 13.22
CA ASN A 91 23.42 -23.61 14.05
C ASN A 91 24.53 -22.97 13.22
N ARG A 92 24.90 -23.60 12.10
CA ARG A 92 25.92 -23.05 11.19
C ARG A 92 25.44 -21.77 10.51
N LEU A 93 24.17 -21.69 10.13
CA LEU A 93 23.55 -20.48 9.57
C LEU A 93 23.57 -19.33 10.57
N VAL A 94 23.10 -19.58 11.79
CA VAL A 94 23.11 -18.60 12.89
C VAL A 94 24.54 -18.12 13.16
N ALA A 95 25.50 -19.05 13.34
CA ALA A 95 26.90 -18.71 13.57
C ALA A 95 27.53 -17.91 12.41
N THR A 96 27.12 -18.17 11.17
CA THR A 96 27.59 -17.43 9.99
C THR A 96 27.04 -16.01 9.96
N ILE A 97 25.75 -15.84 10.22
CA ILE A 97 25.06 -14.52 10.27
C ILE A 97 25.61 -13.66 11.41
N ASP A 98 25.85 -14.27 12.57
CA ASP A 98 26.43 -13.59 13.75
C ASP A 98 27.94 -13.37 13.62
N SER A 99 28.58 -13.92 12.58
CA SER A 99 30.00 -13.75 12.39
C SER A 99 30.33 -12.28 12.08
N LYS A 100 31.34 -11.76 12.78
CA LYS A 100 31.86 -10.40 12.54
C LYS A 100 32.22 -10.17 11.07
N LYS A 101 32.71 -11.21 10.39
CA LYS A 101 33.05 -11.18 8.97
C LYS A 101 31.80 -10.89 8.12
N PHE A 102 30.72 -11.64 8.32
CA PHE A 102 29.47 -11.46 7.60
C PHE A 102 28.87 -10.07 7.85
N LEU A 103 28.78 -9.64 9.12
CA LEU A 103 28.24 -8.32 9.46
C LEU A 103 29.07 -7.17 8.87
N THR A 104 30.40 -7.32 8.82
CA THR A 104 31.29 -6.32 8.19
C THR A 104 31.06 -6.25 6.69
N GLN A 105 30.92 -7.39 6.02
CA GLN A 105 30.59 -7.46 4.58
C GLN A 105 29.21 -6.86 4.29
N LEU A 106 28.20 -7.16 5.12
CA LEU A 106 26.86 -6.61 5.00
C LEU A 106 26.88 -5.08 5.16
N LYS A 107 27.67 -4.56 6.11
CA LYS A 107 27.84 -3.12 6.30
C LYS A 107 28.53 -2.45 5.11
N SER A 108 29.55 -3.08 4.52
CA SER A 108 30.19 -2.60 3.28
C SER A 108 29.18 -2.51 2.14
N LEU A 109 28.42 -3.58 1.92
CA LEU A 109 27.42 -3.65 0.86
C LEU A 109 26.33 -2.58 1.04
N HIS A 110 25.86 -2.39 2.27
CA HIS A 110 24.89 -1.33 2.56
C HIS A 110 25.46 0.07 2.27
N HIS A 111 26.72 0.32 2.62
CA HIS A 111 27.40 1.57 2.31
C HIS A 111 27.51 1.78 0.79
N GLU A 112 27.94 0.76 0.05
CA GLU A 112 28.01 0.76 -1.42
C GLU A 112 26.64 0.95 -2.09
N SER A 113 25.57 0.48 -1.46
CA SER A 113 24.17 0.70 -1.88
C SER A 113 23.74 2.15 -1.69
N VAL A 114 23.98 2.72 -0.50
CA VAL A 114 23.55 4.06 -0.13
C VAL A 114 24.32 5.14 -0.89
N ASP A 115 25.60 4.89 -1.17
CA ASP A 115 26.44 5.76 -2.00
C ASP A 115 26.13 5.66 -3.50
N GLY A 116 25.07 4.92 -3.88
CA GLY A 116 24.58 4.81 -5.26
C GLY A 116 25.57 4.16 -6.24
N THR A 117 26.65 3.54 -5.76
CA THR A 117 27.76 3.08 -6.62
C THR A 117 27.72 1.59 -6.94
N GLY A 118 26.97 0.75 -6.21
CA GLY A 118 27.33 -0.67 -6.17
C GLY A 118 26.28 -1.76 -6.11
N CYS A 119 25.00 -1.49 -5.81
CA CYS A 119 24.02 -2.58 -5.71
C CYS A 119 23.50 -3.05 -7.08
N LYS A 120 24.40 -3.62 -7.91
CA LYS A 120 24.01 -4.50 -9.00
C LYS A 120 23.62 -5.84 -8.40
N PHE A 121 22.32 -6.04 -8.27
CA PHE A 121 21.74 -7.34 -7.97
C PHE A 121 22.39 -8.40 -8.90
N PRO A 122 22.78 -9.58 -8.40
CA PRO A 122 23.70 -10.47 -9.11
C PRO A 122 23.08 -11.17 -10.33
N PHE A 123 21.80 -10.92 -10.61
CA PHE A 123 21.18 -11.39 -11.84
C PHE A 123 21.43 -10.36 -12.94
N LYS A 124 22.04 -10.82 -14.03
CA LYS A 124 21.98 -10.09 -15.30
C LYS A 124 20.52 -10.06 -15.74
N GLU A 125 20.03 -8.89 -16.12
CA GLU A 125 18.72 -8.72 -16.74
C GLU A 125 18.58 -9.73 -17.88
N ALA A 126 17.52 -10.54 -17.86
CA ALA A 126 17.30 -11.55 -18.90
C ALA A 126 17.08 -10.81 -20.23
N SER A 127 18.10 -10.79 -21.09
CA SER A 127 17.97 -10.29 -22.45
C SER A 127 16.92 -11.16 -23.14
N GLY A 128 15.76 -10.59 -23.46
CA GLY A 128 14.57 -11.27 -23.96
C GLY A 128 14.68 -11.85 -25.37
N SER A 129 15.79 -12.51 -25.72
CA SER A 129 16.04 -13.08 -27.05
C SER A 129 15.88 -14.60 -27.12
N PHE A 130 15.28 -15.26 -26.13
CA PHE A 130 14.99 -16.70 -26.20
C PHE A 130 13.58 -17.03 -26.72
N VAL A 131 12.96 -16.12 -27.48
CA VAL A 131 11.70 -16.40 -28.20
C VAL A 131 11.90 -16.17 -29.70
N SER A 132 12.72 -17.01 -30.33
CA SER A 132 12.61 -17.29 -31.76
C SER A 132 13.53 -18.47 -32.12
N SER A 133 12.98 -19.68 -32.09
CA SER A 133 13.32 -20.80 -33.00
C SER A 133 12.64 -22.08 -32.54
N PHE A 134 11.34 -22.18 -32.81
CA PHE A 134 10.72 -23.44 -33.19
C PHE A 134 9.62 -23.08 -34.19
N HIS A 135 9.97 -23.13 -35.47
CA HIS A 135 9.02 -23.35 -36.53
C HIS A 135 9.51 -24.52 -37.38
#